data_AF-A0A6V7LWI3-F1
#
_entry.id   AF-A0A6V7LWI3-F1
#
_cell.length_a   1.000
_cell.length_b   1.000
_cell.length_c   1.000
_cell.angle_alpha   90.00
_cell.angle_beta   90.00
_cell.angle_gamma   90.00
#
_symmetry.space_group_name_H-M   'P 1'
#
loop_
_entity.id
_entity.type
_entity.pdbx_description
1 polymer ?
#
loop_
_entity_poly.entity_id
_entity_poly.type
_entity_poly.pdbx_seq_one_letter_code
_entity_poly.pdbx_strand_id
1 'polypeptide(L)'
;SVIEKVVYRVSDENSEWTIANRSAWIDSSVFGFSRAIQAFGLDRFKKNCIKMSGGFNYVLAHMFPNTAQHIDATLVQMDFTNNQ
;
A
#
# COMPACT_ATOMS: atom_id res chain seq x y z
N SER A 1 0.04 16.01 -10.03
CA SER A 1 -0.03 15.80 -8.57
C SER A 1 -0.21 14.33 -8.27
N VAL A 2 0.22 13.85 -7.09
CA VAL A 2 -0.08 12.50 -6.61
C VAL A 2 -0.83 12.62 -5.30
N ILE A 3 -2.04 12.07 -5.24
CA ILE A 3 -2.87 12.00 -4.04
C ILE A 3 -2.94 10.55 -3.63
N GLU A 4 -2.72 10.26 -2.34
CA GLU A 4 -2.79 8.91 -1.77
C GLU A 4 -3.85 8.86 -0.67
N LYS A 5 -4.61 7.76 -0.59
CA LYS A 5 -5.56 7.49 0.48
C LYS A 5 -5.45 6.04 0.92
N VAL A 6 -5.55 5.82 2.24
CA VAL A 6 -5.64 4.48 2.84
C VAL A 6 -6.91 4.39 3.66
N VAL A 7 -7.63 3.27 3.53
CA VAL A 7 -8.77 2.92 4.37
C VAL A 7 -8.44 1.60 5.05
N TYR A 8 -8.48 1.61 6.38
CA TYR A 8 -8.29 0.43 7.22
C TYR A 8 -9.65 -0.12 7.64
N ARG A 9 -9.81 -1.44 7.53
CA ARG A 9 -11.00 -2.15 8.00
C ARG A 9 -10.62 -3.53 8.52
N VAL A 10 -11.50 -4.12 9.32
CA VAL A 10 -11.39 -5.53 9.69
C VAL A 10 -11.67 -6.39 8.45
N SER A 11 -10.98 -7.52 8.30
CA SER A 11 -11.24 -8.47 7.21
C SER A 11 -12.59 -9.16 7.41
N ASP A 12 -13.32 -9.35 6.32
CA ASP A 12 -14.58 -10.10 6.33
C ASP A 12 -14.33 -11.61 6.46
N GLU A 13 -13.13 -12.08 6.07
CA GLU A 13 -12.74 -13.49 6.12
C GLU A 13 -12.18 -13.89 7.50
N ASN A 14 -11.51 -12.96 8.18
CA ASN A 14 -10.92 -13.18 9.49
C ASN A 14 -10.95 -11.88 10.31
N SER A 15 -11.74 -11.87 11.40
CA SER A 15 -11.88 -10.71 12.27
C SER A 15 -10.59 -10.28 12.99
N GLU A 16 -9.57 -11.13 13.02
CA GLU A 16 -8.25 -10.83 13.59
C GLU A 16 -7.32 -10.11 12.58
N TRP A 17 -7.73 -10.01 11.31
CA TRP A 17 -6.93 -9.35 10.28
C TRP A 17 -7.42 -7.93 9.99
N THR A 18 -6.47 -7.08 9.66
CA THR A 18 -6.73 -5.72 9.16
C THR A 18 -6.42 -5.64 7.67
N ILE A 19 -7.40 -5.23 6.88
CA ILE A 19 -7.23 -4.92 5.46
C ILE A 19 -6.90 -3.43 5.32
N ALA A 20 -5.80 -3.13 4.62
CA ALA A 20 -5.41 -1.78 4.25
C ALA A 20 -5.65 -1.55 2.75
N ASN A 21 -6.80 -0.98 2.39
CA ASN A 21 -7.11 -0.62 1.00
C ASN A 21 -6.45 0.71 0.64
N ARG A 22 -5.61 0.71 -0.39
CA ARG A 22 -4.77 1.84 -0.79
C ARG A 22 -5.12 2.29 -2.19
N SER A 23 -5.34 3.59 -2.35
CA SER A 23 -5.64 4.20 -3.64
C SER A 23 -4.70 5.37 -3.90
N ALA A 24 -4.32 5.55 -5.16
CA ALA A 24 -3.56 6.71 -5.61
C ALA A 24 -4.18 7.30 -6.88
N TRP A 25 -4.20 8.63 -6.95
CA TRP A 25 -4.61 9.38 -8.14
C TRP A 25 -3.40 10.15 -8.65
N ILE A 26 -3.01 9.86 -9.89
CA ILE A 26 -1.83 10.44 -10.54
C ILE A 26 -2.30 11.28 -11.73
N ASP A 27 -2.13 12.59 -11.62
CA ASP A 27 -2.53 13.55 -12.65
C ASP A 27 -1.35 14.40 -13.13
N SER A 28 -1.40 14.83 -14.38
CA SER A 28 -0.40 15.66 -15.04
C SER A 28 -1.05 16.87 -15.71
N SER A 29 -0.72 18.06 -15.23
CA SER A 29 -1.03 19.34 -15.88
C SER A 29 -0.04 19.71 -16.99
N VAL A 30 1.01 18.91 -17.22
CA VAL A 30 2.06 19.20 -18.21
C VAL A 30 1.68 18.62 -19.56
N PHE A 31 1.41 19.50 -20.52
CA PHE A 31 1.09 19.14 -21.90
C PHE A 31 2.26 18.37 -22.55
N GLY A 32 1.94 17.26 -23.23
CA GLY A 32 2.94 16.41 -23.90
C GLY A 32 3.67 15.39 -23.01
N PHE A 33 3.52 15.45 -21.68
CA PHE A 33 4.23 14.54 -20.76
C PHE A 33 3.33 13.66 -19.88
N SER A 34 2.01 13.72 -20.06
CA SER A 34 1.05 13.03 -19.17
C SER A 34 1.32 11.54 -19.02
N ARG A 35 1.64 10.82 -20.11
CA ARG A 35 1.93 9.38 -20.08
C ARG A 35 3.20 9.05 -19.29
N ALA A 36 4.26 9.83 -19.46
CA ALA A 36 5.52 9.62 -18.74
C ALA A 36 5.36 9.90 -17.25
N ILE A 37 4.64 10.98 -16.91
CA ILE A 37 4.36 11.35 -15.51
C ILE A 37 3.48 10.31 -14.82
N GLN A 38 2.45 9.78 -15.51
CA GLN A 38 1.62 8.71 -14.98
C GLN A 38 2.41 7.43 -14.74
N ALA A 39 3.24 7.00 -15.71
CA ALA A 39 4.07 5.81 -15.58
C ALA A 39 5.08 5.94 -14.42
N PHE A 40 5.74 7.09 -14.33
CA PHE A 40 6.66 7.39 -13.23
C PHE A 40 5.94 7.42 -11.88
N GLY A 41 4.78 8.07 -11.81
CA GLY A 41 3.97 8.13 -10.59
C GLY A 41 3.52 6.76 -10.12
N LEU A 42 3.15 5.87 -11.06
CA LEU A 42 2.71 4.52 -10.76
C LEU A 42 3.85 3.66 -10.21
N ASP A 43 5.02 3.71 -10.86
CA ASP A 43 6.21 3.01 -10.39
C ASP A 43 6.63 3.49 -8.99
N ARG A 44 6.61 4.81 -8.77
CA ARG A 44 6.89 5.40 -7.46
C ARG A 44 5.90 4.93 -6.40
N PHE A 45 4.60 4.92 -6.73
CA PHE A 45 3.55 4.47 -5.81
C PHE A 45 3.77 3.00 -5.40
N LYS A 46 4.04 2.10 -6.35
CA LYS A 46 4.33 0.69 -6.06
C LYS A 46 5.52 0.52 -5.11
N LYS A 47 6.62 1.25 -5.36
CA LYS A 47 7.81 1.24 -4.48
C LYS A 47 7.50 1.76 -3.09
N ASN A 48 6.70 2.81 -2.99
CA ASN A 48 6.27 3.36 -1.70
C ASN A 48 5.42 2.37 -0.92
N CYS A 49 4.54 1.63 -1.60
CA CYS A 49 3.71 0.62 -0.96
C CYS A 49 4.57 -0.45 -0.26
N ILE A 50 5.58 -0.99 -0.94
CA ILE A 50 6.49 -2.00 -0.38
C ILE A 50 7.24 -1.46 0.84
N LYS A 51 7.78 -0.23 0.75
CA LYS A 51 8.48 0.41 1.87
C LYS A 51 7.55 0.63 3.06
N MET A 52 6.32 1.06 2.80
CA MET A 52 5.32 1.32 3.83
C MET A 52 4.92 0.03 4.56
N SER A 53 4.63 -1.08 3.87
CA SER A 53 4.31 -2.33 4.56
C SER A 53 5.50 -2.85 5.37
N GLY A 54 6.71 -2.80 4.82
CA GLY A 54 7.92 -3.18 5.54
C GLY A 54 8.14 -2.36 6.81
N GLY A 55 8.02 -1.03 6.72
CA GLY A 55 8.16 -0.14 7.87
C GLY A 55 7.05 -0.33 8.91
N PHE A 56 5.81 -0.53 8.47
CA PHE A 56 4.68 -0.79 9.35
C PHE A 56 4.86 -2.09 10.13
N ASN A 57 5.23 -3.18 9.44
CA ASN A 57 5.50 -4.47 10.08
C ASN A 57 6.69 -4.39 11.04
N TYR A 58 7.74 -3.65 10.69
CA TYR A 58 8.87 -3.41 11.57
C TYR A 58 8.41 -2.78 12.90
N VAL A 59 7.62 -1.70 12.83
CA VAL A 59 7.11 -1.03 14.04
C VAL A 59 6.20 -1.93 14.85
N LEU A 60 5.28 -2.66 14.21
CA LEU A 60 4.40 -3.60 14.92
C LEU A 60 5.18 -4.70 15.62
N ALA A 61 6.22 -5.25 14.98
CA ALA A 61 7.05 -6.28 15.57
C ALA A 61 7.81 -5.78 16.82
N HIS A 62 8.21 -4.51 16.83
CA HIS A 62 8.90 -3.90 17.98
C HIS A 62 7.93 -3.48 19.09
N MET A 63 6.73 -3.01 18.75
CA MET A 63 5.71 -2.62 19.74
C MET A 63 5.03 -3.84 20.39
N PHE A 64 4.85 -4.93 19.63
CA PHE A 64 4.10 -6.11 20.06
C PHE A 64 4.90 -7.40 19.81
N PRO A 65 6.06 -7.60 20.48
CA PRO A 65 6.98 -8.70 20.17
C PRO A 65 6.38 -10.10 20.34
N ASN A 66 5.46 -10.28 21.30
CA ASN A 66 4.79 -11.56 21.51
C ASN A 66 3.74 -11.86 20.41
N THR A 67 3.09 -10.82 19.88
CA THR A 67 2.12 -10.94 18.78
C THR A 67 2.83 -11.08 17.43
N ALA A 68 4.02 -10.49 17.30
CA ALA A 68 4.84 -10.53 16.09
C ALA A 68 5.15 -11.95 15.59
N GLN A 69 5.23 -12.91 16.51
CA GLN A 69 5.45 -14.33 16.21
C GLN A 69 4.33 -14.96 15.38
N HIS A 70 3.14 -14.34 15.40
CA HIS A 70 1.94 -14.79 14.68
C HIS A 70 1.68 -13.98 13.40
N ILE A 71 2.58 -13.06 13.01
CA ILE A 71 2.44 -12.34 11.74
C ILE A 71 2.69 -13.32 10.59
N ASP A 72 1.62 -13.67 9.90
CA ASP A 72 1.71 -14.47 8.68
C ASP A 72 2.30 -13.61 7.54
N ALA A 73 3.51 -13.95 7.12
CA ALA A 73 4.23 -13.27 6.03
C ALA A 73 3.50 -13.38 4.67
N THR A 74 2.62 -14.37 4.50
CA THR A 74 1.85 -14.54 3.26
C THR A 74 0.73 -13.50 3.12
N LEU A 75 0.22 -12.96 4.22
CA LEU A 75 -0.81 -11.90 4.22
C LEU A 75 -0.27 -10.52 3.83
N VAL A 76 1.04 -10.39 3.69
CA VAL A 76 1.70 -9.14 3.25
C VAL A 76 1.67 -9.01 1.72
N GLN A 77 1.01 -9.93 1.01
CA GLN A 77 0.84 -9.85 -0.44
C GLN A 77 0.06 -8.59 -0.83
N MET A 78 0.74 -7.70 -1.54
CA MET A 78 0.12 -6.53 -2.15
C MET A 78 -0.43 -6.92 -3.52
N ASP A 79 -1.74 -6.94 -3.64
CA ASP A 79 -2.38 -6.96 -4.95
C ASP A 79 -2.54 -5.54 -5.50
N PHE A 80 -2.19 -5.35 -6.77
CA PHE A 80 -2.31 -4.08 -7.47
C PHE A 80 -3.35 -4.23 -8.58
N THR A 81 -4.57 -3.80 -8.30
CA THR A 81 -5.62 -3.71 -9.31
C THR A 81 -5.48 -2.39 -10.08
N ASN A 82 -5.28 -2.50 -11.40
CA ASN A 82 -5.32 -1.35 -12.29
C ASN A 82 -6.79 -1.10 -12.67
N ASN A 83 -7.42 -0.10 -12.06
CA ASN A 83 -8.64 0.47 -12.64
C ASN A 83 -8.21 1.46 -13.72
N GLN A 84 -8.21 0.98 -14.98
CA GLN A 84 -8.12 1.83 -16.18
C GLN A 84 -9.37 2.69 -16.29
#